data_AF-A0AAU4T6N0-F1
#
_entry.id   AF-A0AAU4T6N0-F1
#
_cell.length_a   1.000
_cell.length_b   1.000
_cell.length_c   1.000
_cell.angle_alpha   90.00
_cell.angle_beta   90.00
_cell.angle_gamma   90.00
#
_symmetry.space_group_name_H-M   'P 1'
#
loop_
_entity.id
_entity.type
_entity.pdbx_description
1 polymer ?
#
loop_
_entity_poly.entity_id
_entity_poly.type
_entity_poly.pdbx_seq_one_letter_code
_entity_poly.pdbx_strand_id
1 'polypeptide(L)'
;MRLRTALGAALAATALTAGLAGPAAASAGDTSDGASSRASFTVWATDVNVRDNPGNPGACDAFPSPGNCPVVAGQLQPGQAFEAVCQKQGQNVGGNPWWVYITRGDSRGFIASYYVDHPDNQLPGVPVCGA
;
A
#
# COMPACT_ATOMS: atom_id res chain seq x y z
N MET A 1 -58.66 40.82 -25.56
CA MET A 1 -59.36 39.59 -26.02
C MET A 1 -59.05 38.49 -25.02
N ARG A 2 -59.90 38.20 -24.02
CA ARG A 2 -61.11 37.33 -24.00
C ARG A 2 -60.90 35.88 -24.51
N LEU A 3 -60.72 35.00 -23.51
CA LEU A 3 -61.34 33.68 -23.24
C LEU A 3 -61.31 32.53 -24.28
N ARG A 4 -60.94 31.32 -23.78
CA ARG A 4 -61.69 30.02 -23.79
C ARG A 4 -60.82 28.91 -23.12
N THR A 5 -61.08 28.39 -21.92
CA THR A 5 -61.90 27.18 -21.57
C THR A 5 -61.72 25.98 -22.52
N ALA A 6 -61.58 24.70 -22.15
CA ALA A 6 -61.52 23.93 -20.88
C ALA A 6 -61.30 22.43 -21.22
N LEU A 7 -61.13 21.58 -20.18
CA LEU A 7 -61.40 20.12 -20.06
C LEU A 7 -60.35 19.04 -20.42
N GLY A 8 -60.10 18.20 -19.39
CA GLY A 8 -59.88 16.73 -19.47
C GLY A 8 -58.43 16.29 -19.64
N ALA A 9 -57.89 15.25 -19.00
CA ALA A 9 -58.41 14.21 -18.13
C ALA A 9 -57.25 13.62 -17.30
N ALA A 10 -57.60 12.87 -16.26
CA ALA A 10 -56.73 12.32 -15.23
C ALA A 10 -55.88 11.11 -15.67
N LEU A 11 -55.04 10.65 -14.72
CA LEU A 11 -54.42 9.32 -14.55
C LEU A 11 -53.10 9.08 -15.28
N ALA A 12 -51.98 9.09 -14.53
CA ALA A 12 -51.43 7.89 -13.92
C ALA A 12 -50.01 8.19 -13.39
N ALA A 13 -49.77 7.83 -12.14
CA ALA A 13 -48.47 7.91 -11.49
C ALA A 13 -47.57 6.78 -11.97
N THR A 14 -46.35 7.12 -12.40
CA THR A 14 -45.19 6.23 -12.30
C THR A 14 -44.00 7.08 -11.88
N ALA A 15 -43.67 7.01 -10.60
CA ALA A 15 -42.48 7.61 -10.02
C ALA A 15 -41.25 6.85 -10.54
N LEU A 16 -40.42 7.51 -11.34
CA LEU A 16 -39.05 7.08 -11.62
C LEU A 16 -38.13 7.93 -10.74
N THR A 17 -37.84 7.43 -9.54
CA THR A 17 -36.78 7.97 -8.69
C THR A 17 -35.44 7.61 -9.33
N ALA A 18 -34.90 8.53 -10.14
CA ALA A 18 -33.51 8.50 -10.55
C ALA A 18 -32.64 8.86 -9.33
N GLY A 19 -32.24 7.82 -8.59
CA GLY A 19 -31.30 7.94 -7.48
C GLY A 19 -29.95 8.44 -7.98
N LEU A 20 -29.49 9.53 -7.39
CA LEU A 20 -28.15 10.08 -7.54
C LEU A 20 -27.13 9.02 -7.09
N ALA A 21 -26.23 8.62 -7.99
CA ALA A 21 -25.06 7.83 -7.66
C ALA A 21 -24.13 8.68 -6.78
N GLY A 22 -24.23 8.50 -5.47
CA GLY A 22 -23.24 8.99 -4.51
C GLY A 22 -21.96 8.14 -4.60
N PRO A 23 -20.78 8.72 -4.30
CA PRO A 23 -19.53 7.98 -4.33
C PRO A 23 -19.56 6.87 -3.27
N ALA A 24 -19.23 5.65 -3.71
CA ALA A 24 -19.09 4.49 -2.85
C ALA A 24 -18.02 4.76 -1.79
N ALA A 25 -18.44 4.81 -0.53
CA ALA A 25 -17.54 4.75 0.61
C ALA A 25 -16.78 3.41 0.54
N ALA A 26 -15.47 3.46 0.35
CA ALA A 26 -14.60 2.30 0.48
C ALA A 26 -14.72 1.77 1.92
N SER A 27 -15.23 0.55 2.07
CA SER A 27 -15.24 -0.14 3.34
C SER A 27 -13.80 -0.50 3.71
N ALA A 28 -13.27 0.14 4.75
CA ALA A 28 -12.11 -0.36 5.47
C ALA A 28 -12.51 -1.71 6.08
N GLY A 29 -12.01 -2.79 5.49
CA GLY A 29 -12.12 -4.13 6.06
C GLY A 29 -11.00 -4.31 7.08
N ASP A 30 -11.36 -4.29 8.36
CA ASP A 30 -10.56 -4.91 9.41
C ASP A 30 -10.63 -6.43 9.21
N THR A 31 -9.55 -7.03 8.71
CA THR A 31 -9.34 -8.48 8.76
C THR A 31 -8.08 -8.76 9.55
N SER A 32 -8.26 -8.95 10.85
CA SER A 32 -7.30 -9.63 11.71
C SER A 32 -7.65 -11.11 11.72
N ASP A 33 -7.12 -11.87 10.77
CA ASP A 33 -7.18 -13.33 10.79
C ASP A 33 -5.76 -13.90 10.69
N GLY A 34 -5.37 -14.67 11.69
CA GLY A 34 -4.02 -15.18 11.90
C GLY A 34 -3.50 -16.03 10.74
N ALA A 35 -2.67 -15.40 9.92
CA ALA A 35 -1.70 -16.00 9.01
C ALA A 35 -0.41 -15.20 9.19
N SER A 36 0.76 -15.84 9.24
CA SER A 36 2.08 -15.22 9.49
C SER A 36 2.09 -13.73 9.17
N SER A 37 2.17 -12.89 10.21
CA SER A 37 1.79 -11.47 10.28
C SER A 37 2.48 -10.56 9.25
N ARG A 38 2.22 -10.80 7.97
CA ARG A 38 2.71 -9.98 6.88
C ARG A 38 1.74 -8.82 6.76
N ALA A 39 2.20 -7.66 7.24
CA ALA A 39 1.45 -6.43 7.11
C ALA A 39 1.72 -5.83 5.72
N SER A 40 0.66 -5.43 5.03
CA SER A 40 0.77 -4.83 3.71
C SER A 40 0.89 -3.32 3.81
N PHE A 41 1.84 -2.74 3.07
CA PHE A 41 2.07 -1.29 3.04
C PHE A 41 2.31 -0.82 1.60
N THR A 42 2.25 0.49 1.39
CA THR A 42 2.57 1.15 0.11
C THR A 42 3.83 1.99 0.23
N VAL A 43 4.35 2.46 -0.91
CA VAL A 43 5.45 3.44 -0.96
C VAL A 43 4.96 4.79 -1.48
N TRP A 44 5.59 5.88 -1.05
CA TRP A 44 5.27 7.23 -1.53
C TRP A 44 6.19 7.70 -2.67
N ALA A 45 7.39 7.12 -2.78
CA ALA A 45 8.41 7.51 -3.75
C ALA A 45 8.33 6.70 -5.06
N THR A 46 8.91 7.27 -6.11
CA THR A 46 9.11 6.61 -7.41
C THR A 46 10.39 5.79 -7.40
N ASP A 47 10.38 4.66 -8.15
CA ASP A 47 11.56 3.81 -8.36
C ASP A 47 12.24 3.35 -7.06
N VAL A 48 11.43 2.96 -6.07
CA VAL A 48 11.95 2.44 -4.80
C VAL A 48 12.56 1.07 -5.02
N ASN A 49 13.87 1.01 -4.92
CA ASN A 49 14.65 -0.20 -5.17
C ASN A 49 14.39 -1.27 -4.11
N VAL A 50 13.89 -2.43 -4.53
CA VAL A 50 13.88 -3.67 -3.75
C VAL A 50 15.26 -4.29 -3.89
N ARG A 51 16.06 -4.20 -2.83
CA ARG A 51 17.48 -4.54 -2.87
C ARG A 51 17.74 -5.93 -2.31
N ASP A 52 18.57 -6.68 -3.00
CA ASP A 52 18.96 -8.04 -2.62
C ASP A 52 20.47 -8.25 -2.85
N ASN A 53 20.98 -9.38 -2.37
CA ASN A 53 22.31 -9.86 -2.67
C ASN A 53 22.31 -11.40 -2.73
N PRO A 54 21.87 -11.99 -3.86
CA PRO A 54 21.80 -13.45 -3.99
C PRO A 54 23.17 -14.13 -3.87
N GLY A 55 24.26 -13.42 -4.16
CA GLY A 55 25.63 -13.94 -3.99
C GLY A 55 26.14 -13.93 -2.55
N ASN A 56 25.56 -13.09 -1.68
CA ASN A 56 25.88 -13.02 -0.26
C ASN A 56 24.67 -12.48 0.55
N PRO A 57 23.63 -13.29 0.76
CA PRO A 57 22.41 -12.83 1.44
C PRO A 57 22.67 -12.39 2.89
N GLY A 58 23.66 -13.01 3.55
CA GLY A 58 24.06 -12.65 4.90
C GLY A 58 24.56 -11.21 5.05
N ALA A 59 25.08 -10.58 3.99
CA ALA A 59 25.45 -9.16 4.02
C ALA A 59 24.22 -8.25 4.16
N CYS A 60 23.15 -8.56 3.41
CA CYS A 60 21.88 -7.87 3.52
C CYS A 60 21.21 -8.10 4.88
N ASP A 61 21.22 -9.35 5.35
CA ASP A 61 20.61 -9.71 6.63
C ASP A 61 21.35 -9.11 7.83
N ALA A 62 22.67 -8.92 7.73
CA ALA A 62 23.47 -8.31 8.78
C ALA A 62 23.24 -6.79 8.89
N PHE A 63 23.29 -6.09 7.76
CA PHE A 63 23.11 -4.63 7.71
C PHE A 63 22.62 -4.19 6.33
N PRO A 64 21.30 -4.06 6.11
CA PRO A 64 20.76 -3.70 4.81
C PRO A 64 21.19 -2.29 4.40
N SER A 65 21.72 -2.17 3.19
CA SER A 65 22.22 -0.92 2.61
C SER A 65 22.39 -1.09 1.09
N PRO A 66 22.49 0.00 0.30
CA PRO A 66 22.85 -0.11 -1.11
C PRO A 66 24.20 -0.80 -1.37
N GLY A 67 25.14 -0.72 -0.43
CA GLY A 67 26.45 -1.37 -0.55
C GLY A 67 26.42 -2.87 -0.26
N ASN A 68 25.69 -3.29 0.79
CA ASN A 68 25.56 -4.71 1.14
C ASN A 68 24.52 -5.45 0.28
N CYS A 69 23.55 -4.71 -0.26
CA CYS A 69 22.50 -5.18 -1.16
C CYS A 69 22.58 -4.44 -2.52
N PRO A 70 23.58 -4.76 -3.35
CA PRO A 70 23.82 -4.03 -4.59
C PRO A 70 22.83 -4.39 -5.70
N VAL A 71 22.21 -5.57 -5.65
CA VAL A 71 21.31 -6.04 -6.71
C VAL A 71 19.92 -5.43 -6.50
N VAL A 72 19.32 -4.92 -7.56
CA VAL A 72 17.93 -4.46 -7.57
C VAL A 72 17.07 -5.60 -8.12
N ALA A 73 16.35 -6.29 -7.23
CA ALA A 73 15.46 -7.40 -7.57
C ALA A 73 14.10 -6.93 -8.11
N GLY A 74 13.80 -5.64 -7.98
CA GLY A 74 12.59 -5.00 -8.47
C GLY A 74 12.53 -3.54 -8.04
N GLN A 75 11.52 -2.82 -8.54
CA GLN A 75 11.25 -1.44 -8.15
C GLN A 75 9.75 -1.28 -7.85
N LEU A 76 9.45 -0.51 -6.81
CA LEU A 76 8.08 -0.12 -6.46
C LEU A 76 7.81 1.30 -6.97
N GLN A 77 6.58 1.50 -7.43
CA GLN A 77 6.05 2.81 -7.82
C GLN A 77 5.14 3.36 -6.70
N PRO A 78 4.85 4.68 -6.67
CA PRO A 78 3.99 5.27 -5.65
C PRO A 78 2.63 4.56 -5.60
N GLY A 79 2.15 4.29 -4.38
CA GLY A 79 0.89 3.58 -4.14
C GLY A 79 0.92 2.08 -4.45
N GLN A 80 2.04 1.50 -4.92
CA GLN A 80 2.13 0.05 -5.06
C GLN A 80 2.29 -0.62 -3.70
N ALA A 81 1.40 -1.58 -3.45
CA ALA A 81 1.43 -2.40 -2.25
C ALA A 81 2.54 -3.46 -2.31
N PHE A 82 3.09 -3.78 -1.15
CA PHE A 82 4.02 -4.88 -0.90
C PHE A 82 3.71 -5.53 0.45
N GLU A 83 4.15 -6.78 0.63
CA GLU A 83 4.05 -7.49 1.90
C GLU A 83 5.33 -7.31 2.71
N ALA A 84 5.23 -6.71 3.90
CA ALA A 84 6.34 -6.63 4.85
C ALA A 84 6.46 -7.94 5.63
N VAL A 85 7.61 -8.60 5.54
CA VAL A 85 7.86 -9.88 6.22
C VAL A 85 8.52 -9.66 7.57
N CYS A 86 9.55 -8.82 7.61
CA CYS A 86 10.24 -8.44 8.84
C CYS A 86 11.01 -7.12 8.62
N GLN A 87 11.53 -6.54 9.69
CA GLN A 87 12.28 -5.30 9.64
C GLN A 87 13.57 -5.35 10.49
N LYS A 88 14.56 -4.56 10.12
CA LYS A 88 15.85 -4.46 10.83
C LYS A 88 16.48 -3.08 10.60
N GLN A 89 17.38 -2.68 11.50
CA GLN A 89 18.19 -1.49 11.31
C GLN A 89 19.30 -1.71 10.27
N GLY A 90 19.54 -0.69 9.45
CA GLY A 90 20.54 -0.69 8.39
C GLY A 90 21.10 0.73 8.15
N GLN A 91 21.54 1.00 6.92
CA GLN A 91 22.04 2.33 6.57
C GLN A 91 20.94 3.37 6.74
N ASN A 92 21.23 4.50 7.40
CA ASN A 92 20.27 5.58 7.52
C ASN A 92 19.96 6.19 6.14
N VAL A 93 18.68 6.28 5.80
CA VAL A 93 18.18 6.93 4.58
C VAL A 93 17.15 7.97 5.01
N GLY A 94 17.39 9.23 4.64
CA GLY A 94 16.44 10.32 4.93
C GLY A 94 16.12 10.51 6.42
N GLY A 95 17.02 10.13 7.33
CA GLY A 95 16.80 10.16 8.78
C GLY A 95 16.24 8.87 9.36
N ASN A 96 15.77 7.92 8.55
CA ASN A 96 15.22 6.65 9.00
C ASN A 96 16.27 5.52 8.93
N PRO A 97 16.65 4.88 10.06
CA PRO A 97 17.59 3.76 10.07
C PRO A 97 16.95 2.39 9.79
N TRP A 98 15.63 2.29 9.67
CA TRP A 98 14.92 1.02 9.49
C TRP A 98 14.80 0.63 8.02
N TRP A 99 14.97 -0.66 7.79
CA TRP A 99 14.78 -1.34 6.52
C TRP A 99 13.79 -2.47 6.69
N VAL A 100 13.00 -2.72 5.65
CA VAL A 100 11.93 -3.69 5.66
C VAL A 100 12.24 -4.73 4.61
N TYR A 101 12.26 -6.01 5.00
CA TYR A 101 12.31 -7.11 4.07
C TYR A 101 10.91 -7.36 3.53
N ILE A 102 10.76 -7.30 2.22
CA ILE A 102 9.47 -7.37 1.55
C ILE A 102 9.42 -8.54 0.56
N THR A 103 8.20 -8.98 0.27
CA THR A 103 7.91 -9.89 -0.84
C THR A 103 6.79 -9.31 -1.70
N ARG A 104 6.94 -9.41 -3.02
CA ARG A 104 5.94 -8.99 -4.00
C ARG A 104 6.02 -9.88 -5.24
N GLY A 105 5.04 -10.77 -5.41
CA GLY A 105 5.12 -11.81 -6.43
C GLY A 105 6.42 -12.61 -6.28
N ASP A 106 7.21 -12.65 -7.34
CA ASP A 106 8.51 -13.35 -7.36
C ASP A 106 9.69 -12.50 -6.88
N SER A 107 9.48 -11.19 -6.66
CA SER A 107 10.52 -10.29 -6.16
C SER A 107 10.54 -10.27 -4.63
N ARG A 108 11.75 -10.26 -4.07
CA ARG A 108 12.00 -10.12 -2.63
C ARG A 108 13.26 -9.31 -2.37
N GLY A 109 13.35 -8.70 -1.20
CA GLY A 109 14.52 -7.94 -0.80
C GLY A 109 14.20 -6.87 0.23
N PHE A 110 15.20 -6.07 0.57
CA PHE A 110 15.08 -4.96 1.50
C PHE A 110 14.75 -3.65 0.79
N ILE A 111 13.83 -2.89 1.37
CA ILE A 111 13.61 -1.48 1.05
C ILE A 111 13.89 -0.63 2.29
N ALA A 112 14.33 0.61 2.10
CA ALA A 112 14.44 1.55 3.22
C ALA A 112 13.04 1.97 3.68
N SER A 113 12.76 1.89 4.98
CA SER A 113 11.45 2.24 5.54
C SER A 113 11.13 3.73 5.35
N TYR A 114 12.15 4.55 5.09
CA TYR A 114 11.99 5.95 4.67
C TYR A 114 11.02 6.13 3.49
N TYR A 115 10.98 5.17 2.55
CA TYR A 115 10.14 5.25 1.36
C TYR A 115 8.74 4.66 1.54
N VAL A 116 8.47 4.04 2.68
CA VAL A 116 7.17 3.46 3.01
C VAL A 116 6.22 4.60 3.37
N ASP A 117 4.99 4.53 2.88
CA ASP A 117 3.94 5.52 3.13
C ASP A 117 3.32 5.29 4.52
N HIS A 118 4.15 5.51 5.55
CA HIS A 118 3.78 5.34 6.94
C HIS A 118 4.55 6.35 7.82
N PRO A 119 3.92 6.97 8.83
CA PRO A 119 4.58 7.98 9.65
C PRO A 119 5.68 7.41 10.56
N ASP A 120 5.53 6.16 11.01
CA ASP A 120 6.51 5.53 11.88
C ASP A 120 7.74 5.02 11.13
N ASN A 121 8.92 5.28 11.71
CA ASN A 121 10.17 4.77 11.17
C ASN A 121 10.24 3.24 11.21
N GLN A 122 9.81 2.66 12.34
CA GLN A 122 9.65 1.23 12.54
C GLN A 122 8.19 0.87 12.30
N LEU A 123 7.91 0.00 11.35
CA LEU A 123 6.54 -0.31 10.95
C LEU A 123 5.82 -1.12 12.04
N PRO A 124 4.58 -0.74 12.41
CA PRO A 124 3.78 -1.51 13.36
C PRO A 124 3.36 -2.85 12.76
N GLY A 125 3.26 -3.88 13.61
CA GLY A 125 2.85 -5.23 13.17
C GLY A 125 3.91 -6.00 12.37
N VAL A 126 5.04 -5.38 12.01
CA VAL A 126 6.16 -6.05 11.32
C VAL A 126 7.18 -6.55 12.35
N PRO A 127 7.46 -7.86 12.43
CA PRO A 127 8.42 -8.40 13.38
C PRO A 127 9.86 -8.01 13.04
N VAL A 128 10.75 -8.00 14.04
CA VAL A 128 12.18 -7.75 13.81
C VAL A 128 12.85 -9.02 13.25
N CYS A 129 13.65 -8.89 12.19
CA CYS A 129 14.28 -10.04 11.55
C CYS A 129 15.30 -10.71 12.50
N GLY A 130 15.06 -11.98 12.85
CA GLY A 130 15.92 -12.77 13.74
C GLY A 130 15.75 -12.48 15.23
N ALA A 131 14.64 -11.84 15.62
CA ALA A 131 14.24 -11.69 17.02
C ALA A 131 13.63 -12.98 17.60
#